data_AF-A0A673ZS97-F1
#
_entry.id   AF-A0A673ZS97-F1
#
_cell.length_a   1.000
_cell.length_b   1.000
_cell.length_c   1.000
_cell.angle_alpha   90.00
_cell.angle_beta   90.00
_cell.angle_gamma   90.00
#
_symmetry.space_group_name_H-M   'P 1'
#
loop_
_entity.id
_entity.type
_entity.pdbx_description
1 polymer ?
#
loop_
_entity_poly.entity_id
_entity_poly.type
_entity_poly.pdbx_seq_one_letter_code
_entity_poly.pdbx_strand_id
1 'polypeptide(L)'
;MENGDYAECLVISPARLVVKYGDPASSNCSSDTPVQMGWEATQGGTALTDKKVKFLNWSVDSVTDWNIKPTCFTEGGQCQKQLDITVYKLPDSVSISYRTYPDPMVEKHHYQLQCLVQNIAPIERLRVTFYKVNTTGEQTELDTQQKSKDNIKTPENGAYTLDFTPSRDDDRAQLWCSAMLDLGPEIPQPPPVMESDRLNITVLYKRQITMSPGCFSMRITEGDTLSLNCSANVDYLPIITGLAAVVILLVVSCFIYSSYCKHRGMGH
;
A
#
# COMPACT_ATOMS: atom_id res chain seq x y z
N MET A 1 0.03 43.14 -46.11
CA MET A 1 -0.81 42.10 -45.52
C MET A 1 -0.06 40.80 -45.68
N GLU A 2 0.76 40.50 -44.68
CA GLU A 2 1.55 39.28 -44.61
C GLU A 2 0.60 38.20 -44.08
N ASN A 3 0.02 37.43 -45.01
CA ASN A 3 -0.85 36.32 -44.65
C ASN A 3 0.09 35.18 -44.22
N GLY A 4 0.49 35.21 -42.94
CA GLY A 4 1.18 34.10 -42.30
C GLY A 4 0.26 32.90 -42.30
N ASP A 5 0.49 31.99 -43.22
CA ASP A 5 -0.12 30.67 -43.30
C ASP A 5 0.31 29.90 -42.03
N TYR A 6 -0.49 30.02 -40.96
CA TYR A 6 -0.34 29.16 -39.80
C TYR A 6 -0.71 27.76 -40.28
N ALA A 7 0.31 26.95 -40.60
CA ALA A 7 0.12 25.55 -40.92
C ALA A 7 -0.70 24.88 -39.80
N GLU A 8 -1.96 24.59 -40.09
CA GLU A 8 -2.89 23.96 -39.16
C GLU A 8 -2.35 22.57 -38.80
N CYS A 9 -1.94 22.42 -37.54
CA CYS A 9 -1.16 21.27 -37.09
C CYS A 9 -2.02 20.04 -36.81
N LEU A 10 -1.42 18.85 -36.96
CA LEU A 10 -2.01 17.55 -36.68
C LEU A 10 -2.76 17.50 -35.33
N VAL A 11 -3.85 16.74 -35.27
CA VAL A 11 -4.64 16.49 -34.07
C VAL A 11 -4.55 15.02 -33.71
N ILE A 12 -4.18 14.72 -32.46
CA ILE A 12 -4.13 13.35 -31.94
C ILE A 12 -5.37 13.13 -31.06
N SER A 13 -6.10 12.04 -31.30
CA SER A 13 -7.31 11.68 -30.57
C SER A 13 -7.38 10.17 -30.29
N PRO A 14 -7.45 9.76 -29.01
CA PRO A 14 -7.36 10.60 -27.81
C PRO A 14 -5.96 11.22 -27.66
N ALA A 15 -5.90 12.44 -27.14
CA ALA A 15 -4.64 13.19 -26.97
C ALA A 15 -3.75 12.64 -25.86
N ARG A 16 -4.36 11.94 -24.89
CA ARG A 16 -3.69 11.26 -23.79
C ARG A 16 -4.23 9.85 -23.63
N LEU A 17 -3.35 8.93 -23.26
CA LEU A 17 -3.64 7.53 -23.00
C LEU A 17 -3.02 7.10 -21.68
N VAL A 18 -3.76 6.31 -20.91
CA VAL A 18 -3.24 5.60 -19.74
C VAL A 18 -3.48 4.12 -19.93
N VAL A 19 -2.39 3.35 -20.05
CA VAL A 19 -2.43 1.96 -20.52
C VAL A 19 -1.67 1.07 -19.53
N LYS A 20 -2.27 -0.06 -19.18
CA LYS A 20 -1.59 -1.05 -18.33
C LYS A 20 -0.52 -1.76 -19.16
N TYR A 21 0.63 -2.04 -18.56
CA TYR A 21 1.70 -2.81 -19.21
C TYR A 21 1.17 -4.16 -19.72
N GLY A 22 1.39 -4.44 -21.00
CA GLY A 22 0.92 -5.63 -21.70
C GLY A 22 -0.47 -5.50 -22.36
N ASP A 23 -1.22 -4.43 -22.11
CA ASP A 23 -2.51 -4.19 -22.74
C ASP A 23 -2.33 -3.50 -24.13
N PRO A 24 -3.29 -3.67 -25.06
CA PRO A 24 -3.27 -2.98 -26.34
C PRO A 24 -3.53 -1.48 -26.19
N ALA A 25 -3.03 -0.69 -27.15
CA ALA A 25 -3.25 0.74 -27.22
C ALA A 25 -3.46 1.20 -28.66
N SER A 26 -4.24 2.28 -28.84
CA SER A 26 -4.40 2.93 -30.14
C SER A 26 -4.74 4.41 -29.99
N SER A 27 -4.27 5.22 -30.92
CA SER A 27 -4.69 6.62 -31.07
C SER A 27 -4.65 7.03 -32.53
N ASN A 28 -5.51 7.96 -32.91
CA ASN A 28 -5.60 8.42 -34.29
C ASN A 28 -4.95 9.79 -34.45
N CYS A 29 -4.21 9.97 -35.53
CA CYS A 29 -3.69 11.25 -35.94
C CYS A 29 -4.51 11.75 -37.13
N SER A 30 -5.02 12.97 -37.07
CA SER A 30 -5.87 13.55 -38.11
C SER A 30 -5.42 14.95 -38.51
N SER A 31 -5.75 15.33 -39.75
CA SER A 31 -5.55 16.66 -40.31
C SER A 31 -6.80 17.10 -41.07
N ASP A 32 -7.07 18.41 -41.09
CA ASP A 32 -8.22 18.99 -41.80
C ASP A 32 -8.13 18.77 -43.31
N THR A 33 -6.91 18.85 -43.84
CA THR A 33 -6.61 18.58 -45.25
C THR A 33 -5.84 17.27 -45.41
N PRO A 34 -5.98 16.56 -46.55
CA PRO A 34 -5.19 15.37 -46.79
C PRO A 34 -3.70 15.71 -46.86
N VAL A 35 -2.90 15.05 -46.03
CA VAL A 35 -1.44 15.19 -45.99
C VAL A 35 -0.76 13.82 -45.95
N GLN A 36 0.50 13.75 -46.34
CA GLN A 36 1.31 12.57 -46.03
C GLN A 36 1.74 12.66 -44.56
N MET A 37 1.46 11.60 -43.80
CA MET A 37 1.74 11.54 -42.37
C MET A 37 2.28 10.17 -42.00
N GLY A 38 2.97 10.10 -40.86
CA GLY A 38 3.56 8.88 -40.31
C GLY A 38 3.57 8.92 -38.78
N TRP A 39 3.95 7.79 -38.18
CA TRP A 39 4.11 7.64 -36.74
C TRP A 39 5.52 7.17 -36.40
N GLU A 40 6.27 7.97 -35.66
CA GLU A 40 7.56 7.60 -35.10
C GLU A 40 7.34 7.05 -33.70
N ALA A 41 7.60 5.76 -33.50
CA ALA A 41 7.44 5.08 -32.23
C ALA A 41 8.33 3.82 -32.20
N THR A 42 8.76 3.42 -31.00
CA THR A 42 9.47 2.16 -30.77
C THR A 42 8.58 0.93 -30.99
N GLN A 43 7.25 1.09 -30.87
CA GLN A 43 6.24 0.07 -31.14
C GLN A 43 5.09 0.66 -31.95
N GLY A 44 4.61 -0.05 -32.97
CA GLY A 44 3.51 0.42 -33.83
C GLY A 44 3.86 1.61 -34.74
N GLY A 45 5.15 1.93 -34.90
CA GLY A 45 5.60 2.98 -35.80
C GLY A 45 5.20 2.68 -37.25
N THR A 46 4.86 3.72 -38.00
CA THR A 46 4.44 3.63 -39.40
C THR A 46 5.18 4.69 -40.21
N ALA A 47 5.76 4.28 -41.34
CA ALA A 47 6.40 5.22 -42.27
C ALA A 47 5.38 6.22 -42.85
N LEU A 48 5.88 7.23 -43.58
CA LEU A 48 5.01 8.14 -44.31
C LEU A 48 4.07 7.38 -45.25
N THR A 49 2.81 7.79 -45.29
CA THR A 49 1.83 7.23 -46.21
C THR A 49 2.15 7.57 -47.67
N ASP A 50 2.05 6.59 -48.56
CA ASP A 50 2.30 6.78 -50.01
C ASP A 50 1.41 7.86 -50.65
N LYS A 51 0.19 8.01 -50.11
CA LYS A 51 -0.80 8.99 -50.54
C LYS A 51 -1.14 9.93 -49.40
N LYS A 52 -1.68 11.09 -49.76
CA LYS A 52 -2.23 12.04 -48.79
C LYS A 52 -3.49 11.46 -48.15
N VAL A 53 -3.52 11.36 -46.83
CA VAL A 53 -4.64 10.84 -46.03
C VAL A 53 -5.14 11.91 -45.07
N LYS A 54 -6.39 11.81 -44.62
CA LYS A 54 -6.94 12.69 -43.58
C LYS A 54 -6.62 12.21 -42.17
N PHE A 55 -6.40 10.91 -42.01
CA PHE A 55 -6.09 10.32 -40.72
C PHE A 55 -5.22 9.08 -40.86
N LEU A 56 -4.47 8.76 -39.81
CA LEU A 56 -3.62 7.59 -39.70
C LEU A 56 -3.64 7.08 -38.25
N ASN A 57 -4.10 5.84 -38.09
CA ASN A 57 -4.18 5.19 -36.79
C ASN A 57 -2.81 4.63 -36.37
N TRP A 58 -2.39 4.92 -35.14
CA TRP A 58 -1.34 4.20 -34.45
C TRP A 58 -1.96 3.14 -33.56
N SER A 59 -1.44 1.91 -33.60
CA SER A 59 -1.93 0.81 -32.77
C SER A 59 -0.82 -0.19 -32.44
N VAL A 60 -0.90 -0.74 -31.24
CA VAL A 60 0.00 -1.77 -30.72
C VAL A 60 -0.84 -2.81 -29.99
N ASP A 61 -0.60 -4.10 -30.25
CA ASP A 61 -1.34 -5.20 -29.62
C ASP A 61 -1.01 -5.39 -28.13
N SER A 62 0.20 -5.03 -27.72
CA SER A 62 0.67 -5.14 -26.34
C SER A 62 1.78 -4.13 -26.08
N VAL A 63 1.51 -3.13 -25.23
CA VAL A 63 2.51 -2.11 -24.87
C VAL A 63 3.50 -2.68 -23.86
N THR A 64 4.76 -2.82 -24.28
CA THR A 64 5.84 -3.38 -23.43
C THR A 64 7.06 -2.47 -23.30
N ASP A 65 7.08 -1.35 -24.00
CA ASP A 65 8.10 -0.31 -23.85
C ASP A 65 7.63 0.81 -22.92
N TRP A 66 8.28 0.92 -21.76
CA TRP A 66 8.03 1.98 -20.76
C TRP A 66 8.34 3.38 -21.27
N ASN A 67 9.23 3.50 -22.25
CA ASN A 67 9.70 4.78 -22.80
C ASN A 67 9.05 5.11 -24.15
N ILE A 68 7.97 4.42 -24.51
CA ILE A 68 7.25 4.67 -25.75
C ILE A 68 6.81 6.14 -25.84
N LYS A 69 7.11 6.76 -26.98
CA LYS A 69 6.80 8.17 -27.28
C LYS A 69 6.27 8.28 -28.71
N PRO A 70 5.04 7.80 -29.01
CA PRO A 70 4.50 7.86 -30.35
C PRO A 70 4.36 9.32 -30.79
N THR A 71 5.00 9.66 -31.90
CA THR A 71 4.99 11.01 -32.47
C THR A 71 4.41 10.95 -33.86
N CYS A 72 3.28 11.60 -34.08
CA CYS A 72 2.71 11.76 -35.41
C CYS A 72 3.41 12.93 -36.11
N PHE A 73 3.84 12.73 -37.34
CA PHE A 73 4.58 13.72 -38.12
C PHE A 73 4.10 13.80 -39.57
N THR A 74 4.30 14.94 -40.22
CA THR A 74 4.05 15.12 -41.66
C THR A 74 5.33 15.00 -42.49
N GLU A 75 5.17 14.85 -43.80
CA GLU A 75 6.29 14.93 -44.76
C GLU A 75 7.16 16.18 -44.52
N GLY A 76 8.48 15.99 -44.49
CA GLY A 76 9.45 17.07 -44.19
C GLY A 76 9.49 17.53 -42.74
N GLY A 77 8.71 16.93 -41.83
CA GLY A 77 8.75 17.23 -40.38
C GLY A 77 8.19 18.60 -40.00
N GLN A 78 7.47 19.28 -40.90
CA GLN A 78 6.93 20.63 -40.68
C GLN A 78 5.91 20.68 -39.53
N CYS A 79 5.19 19.58 -39.31
CA CYS A 79 4.30 19.42 -38.16
C CYS A 79 4.62 18.10 -37.44
N GLN A 80 4.81 18.17 -36.13
CA GLN A 80 5.00 17.02 -35.26
C GLN A 80 4.16 17.19 -34.00
N LYS A 81 3.43 16.14 -33.61
CA LYS A 81 2.75 16.06 -32.32
C LYS A 81 3.05 14.74 -31.65
N GLN A 82 3.40 14.81 -30.37
CA GLN A 82 3.63 13.63 -29.54
C GLN A 82 2.34 13.26 -28.79
N LEU A 83 2.01 11.96 -28.79
CA LEU A 83 0.97 11.39 -27.95
C LEU A 83 1.43 11.38 -26.48
N ASP A 84 0.59 11.86 -25.56
CA ASP A 84 0.84 11.73 -24.12
C ASP A 84 0.39 10.34 -23.66
N ILE A 85 1.33 9.40 -23.55
CA ILE A 85 1.04 8.03 -23.11
C ILE A 85 1.73 7.74 -21.77
N THR A 86 0.92 7.31 -20.80
CA THR A 86 1.36 6.81 -19.50
C THR A 86 1.17 5.30 -19.44
N VAL A 87 2.28 4.56 -19.38
CA VAL A 87 2.27 3.11 -19.15
C VAL A 87 2.36 2.85 -17.65
N TYR A 88 1.45 2.05 -17.10
CA TYR A 88 1.41 1.77 -15.67
C TYR A 88 1.39 0.27 -15.37
N LYS A 89 1.82 -0.09 -14.16
CA LYS A 89 1.76 -1.44 -13.62
C LYS A 89 1.56 -1.36 -12.11
N LEU A 90 0.56 -2.11 -11.62
CA LEU A 90 0.32 -2.31 -10.20
C LEU A 90 1.49 -3.02 -9.52
N PRO A 91 1.68 -2.87 -8.20
CA PRO A 91 2.71 -3.60 -7.48
C PRO A 91 2.56 -5.12 -7.66
N ASP A 92 3.67 -5.84 -7.67
CA ASP A 92 3.63 -7.31 -7.59
C ASP A 92 3.27 -7.78 -6.18
N SER A 93 3.68 -6.99 -5.18
CA SER A 93 3.37 -7.24 -3.78
C SER A 93 3.42 -5.96 -2.96
N VAL A 94 2.56 -5.88 -1.95
CA VAL A 94 2.58 -4.87 -0.90
C VAL A 94 2.64 -5.60 0.44
N SER A 95 3.57 -5.23 1.31
CA SER A 95 3.72 -5.86 2.63
C SER A 95 4.01 -4.82 3.70
N ILE A 96 3.52 -5.09 4.91
CA ILE A 96 3.77 -4.27 6.09
C ILE A 96 4.53 -5.09 7.13
N SER A 97 5.54 -4.49 7.76
CA SER A 97 6.33 -5.13 8.80
C SER A 97 6.91 -4.12 9.77
N TYR A 98 7.49 -4.60 10.87
CA TYR A 98 8.32 -3.77 11.73
C TYR A 98 9.72 -3.58 11.13
N ARG A 99 10.34 -2.40 11.28
CA ARG A 99 11.77 -2.22 10.95
C ARG A 99 12.69 -2.84 11.98
N THR A 100 12.31 -2.71 13.25
CA THR A 100 13.02 -3.25 14.41
C THR A 100 12.06 -4.19 15.12
N TYR A 101 12.53 -5.27 15.73
CA TYR A 101 11.71 -6.29 16.38
C TYR A 101 11.49 -5.99 17.87
N PRO A 102 10.33 -5.45 18.24
CA PRO A 102 9.86 -5.51 19.63
C PRO A 102 8.38 -5.90 19.67
N ASP A 103 8.08 -7.16 19.35
CA ASP A 103 6.78 -7.74 19.70
C ASP A 103 6.90 -8.36 21.09
N PRO A 104 6.03 -8.02 22.06
CA PRO A 104 4.90 -7.08 22.01
C PRO A 104 5.28 -5.59 22.12
N MET A 105 4.44 -4.73 21.53
CA MET A 105 4.58 -3.27 21.65
C MET A 105 4.31 -2.81 23.08
N VAL A 106 4.83 -1.65 23.47
CA VAL A 106 4.65 -1.03 24.79
C VAL A 106 4.01 0.34 24.62
N GLU A 107 2.97 0.63 25.41
CA GLU A 107 2.24 1.90 25.41
C GLU A 107 3.22 3.08 25.47
N LYS A 108 2.98 4.10 24.63
CA LYS A 108 3.77 5.35 24.51
C LYS A 108 5.21 5.20 24.00
N HIS A 109 5.67 3.99 23.64
CA HIS A 109 6.97 3.83 22.99
C HIS A 109 6.86 4.08 21.48
N HIS A 110 7.94 4.59 20.88
CA HIS A 110 7.97 4.85 19.45
C HIS A 110 8.41 3.61 18.68
N TYR A 111 7.67 3.24 17.65
CA TYR A 111 7.96 2.13 16.75
C TYR A 111 8.02 2.60 15.31
N GLN A 112 8.84 1.94 14.49
CA GLN A 112 8.89 2.19 13.06
C GLN A 112 8.36 0.99 12.30
N LEU A 113 7.25 1.23 11.60
CA LEU A 113 6.66 0.28 10.66
C LEU A 113 7.16 0.60 9.26
N GLN A 114 7.27 -0.42 8.44
CA GLN A 114 7.71 -0.32 7.06
C GLN A 114 6.65 -0.94 6.15
N CYS A 115 6.25 -0.19 5.13
CA CYS A 115 5.49 -0.70 4.00
C CYS A 115 6.43 -0.86 2.80
N LEU A 116 6.53 -2.07 2.26
CA LEU A 116 7.31 -2.40 1.07
C LEU A 116 6.39 -2.62 -0.12
N VAL A 117 6.63 -1.89 -1.20
CA VAL A 117 5.89 -1.96 -2.47
C VAL A 117 6.86 -2.40 -3.56
N GLN A 118 6.58 -3.51 -4.24
CA GLN A 118 7.52 -4.10 -5.21
C GLN A 118 7.08 -3.89 -6.66
N ASN A 119 8.04 -3.55 -7.53
CA ASN A 119 7.91 -3.49 -8.99
C ASN A 119 6.69 -2.72 -9.52
N ILE A 120 6.48 -1.52 -9.01
CA ILE A 120 5.38 -0.62 -9.41
C ILE A 120 5.86 0.43 -10.40
N ALA A 121 5.02 0.83 -11.36
CA ALA A 121 5.29 1.92 -12.28
C ALA A 121 4.02 2.73 -12.65
N PRO A 122 4.14 4.05 -12.88
CA PRO A 122 5.28 4.89 -12.53
C PRO A 122 5.28 5.21 -11.01
N ILE A 123 6.45 5.16 -10.37
CA ILE A 123 6.55 5.31 -8.91
C ILE A 123 6.23 6.73 -8.42
N GLU A 124 6.36 7.74 -9.27
CA GLU A 124 6.01 9.15 -8.97
C GLU A 124 4.51 9.33 -8.67
N ARG A 125 3.66 8.47 -9.26
CA ARG A 125 2.20 8.48 -9.11
C ARG A 125 1.71 7.62 -7.95
N LEU A 126 2.63 7.00 -7.20
CA LEU A 126 2.29 6.14 -6.08
C LEU A 126 2.00 6.94 -4.82
N ARG A 127 0.81 6.74 -4.27
CA ARG A 127 0.42 7.17 -2.92
C ARG A 127 0.28 5.94 -2.02
N VAL A 128 0.98 5.94 -0.89
CA VAL A 128 0.91 4.88 0.10
C VAL A 128 0.22 5.40 1.35
N THR A 129 -0.86 4.75 1.77
CA THR A 129 -1.62 5.14 2.95
C THR A 129 -1.56 4.04 4.00
N PHE A 130 -1.22 4.41 5.23
CA PHE A 130 -1.26 3.52 6.39
C PHE A 130 -2.60 3.63 7.10
N TYR A 131 -3.14 2.49 7.48
CA TYR A 131 -4.42 2.41 8.18
C TYR A 131 -4.30 1.56 9.44
N LYS A 132 -5.22 1.84 10.36
CA LYS A 132 -5.47 1.08 11.58
C LYS A 132 -6.93 0.68 11.64
N VAL A 133 -7.21 -0.52 12.12
CA VAL A 133 -8.56 -0.97 12.49
C VAL A 133 -8.49 -1.49 13.91
N ASN A 134 -9.30 -0.92 14.80
CA ASN A 134 -9.40 -1.39 16.17
C ASN A 134 -10.33 -2.60 16.27
N THR A 135 -10.46 -3.17 17.46
CA THR A 135 -11.31 -4.35 17.70
C THR A 135 -12.81 -4.07 17.51
N THR A 136 -13.24 -2.80 17.48
CA THR A 136 -14.64 -2.42 17.22
C THR A 136 -14.92 -2.28 15.72
N GLY A 137 -13.91 -2.43 14.86
CA GLY A 137 -14.02 -2.30 13.40
C GLY A 137 -13.90 -0.86 12.90
N GLU A 138 -13.59 0.10 13.77
CA GLU A 138 -13.35 1.48 13.38
C GLU A 138 -12.01 1.59 12.66
N GLN A 139 -12.05 2.04 11.41
CA GLN A 139 -10.88 2.27 10.58
C GLN A 139 -10.42 3.73 10.69
N THR A 140 -9.13 3.92 10.89
CA THR A 140 -8.48 5.24 10.94
C THR A 140 -7.34 5.29 9.92
N GLU A 141 -7.29 6.36 9.13
CA GLU A 141 -6.12 6.70 8.34
C GLU A 141 -5.05 7.30 9.25
N LEU A 142 -3.85 6.72 9.25
CA LEU A 142 -2.75 7.15 10.10
C LEU A 142 -1.84 8.16 9.41
N ASP A 143 -1.47 7.88 8.16
CA ASP A 143 -0.60 8.73 7.36
C ASP A 143 -0.70 8.36 5.88
N THR A 144 -0.56 9.36 5.00
CA THR A 144 -0.48 9.19 3.55
C THR A 144 0.81 9.79 3.02
N GLN A 145 1.63 8.93 2.41
CA GLN A 145 2.97 9.27 1.94
C GLN A 145 3.06 9.18 0.42
N GLN A 146 3.76 10.13 -0.16
CA GLN A 146 4.17 10.13 -1.57
C GLN A 146 5.64 10.53 -1.63
N LYS A 147 6.43 9.80 -2.43
CA LYS A 147 7.82 10.16 -2.66
C LYS A 147 7.92 10.89 -3.98
N SER A 148 8.51 12.08 -3.96
CA SER A 148 9.00 12.69 -5.18
C SER A 148 10.23 11.91 -5.63
N LYS A 149 10.11 11.17 -6.73
CA LYS A 149 11.24 10.61 -7.47
C LYS A 149 11.21 11.25 -8.86
N ASP A 150 12.38 11.42 -9.45
CA ASP A 150 12.51 11.85 -10.85
C ASP A 150 11.74 10.89 -11.77
N ASN A 151 11.41 11.36 -12.99
CA ASN A 151 10.56 10.73 -14.02
C ASN A 151 10.99 9.30 -14.44
N ILE A 152 10.98 8.34 -13.52
CA ILE A 152 11.31 6.93 -13.75
C ILE A 152 10.04 6.23 -14.19
N LYS A 153 10.02 5.83 -15.46
CA LYS A 153 8.88 5.13 -16.08
C LYS A 153 8.90 3.63 -15.86
N THR A 154 10.05 3.05 -15.50
CA THR A 154 10.23 1.61 -15.30
C THR A 154 9.75 1.15 -13.91
N PRO A 155 9.45 -0.15 -13.73
CA PRO A 155 9.07 -0.71 -12.43
C PRO A 155 10.15 -0.51 -11.38
N GLU A 156 9.75 -0.01 -10.22
CA GLU A 156 10.64 0.35 -9.11
C GLU A 156 10.10 -0.19 -7.79
N ASN A 157 11.01 -0.30 -6.81
CA ASN A 157 10.65 -0.65 -5.45
C ASN A 157 10.47 0.60 -4.59
N GLY A 158 9.45 0.57 -3.74
CA GLY A 158 9.09 1.61 -2.78
C GLY A 158 9.20 1.09 -1.34
N ALA A 159 9.72 1.92 -0.44
CA ALA A 159 9.79 1.64 0.99
C ALA A 159 9.34 2.86 1.78
N TYR A 160 8.22 2.74 2.47
CA TYR A 160 7.55 3.82 3.20
C TYR A 160 7.58 3.50 4.69
N THR A 161 7.76 4.50 5.55
CA THR A 161 7.98 4.27 6.98
C THR A 161 6.99 5.08 7.79
N LEU A 162 6.30 4.43 8.73
CA LEU A 162 5.39 5.09 9.64
C LEU A 162 5.98 5.04 11.05
N ASP A 163 6.10 6.21 11.68
CA ASP A 163 6.38 6.31 13.12
C ASP A 163 5.06 6.12 13.87
N PHE A 164 4.96 5.06 14.66
CA PHE A 164 3.74 4.66 15.36
C PHE A 164 3.97 4.64 16.87
N THR A 165 3.06 5.26 17.62
CA THR A 165 3.09 5.30 19.09
C THR A 165 1.78 4.72 19.63
N PRO A 166 1.78 3.47 20.11
CA PRO A 166 0.56 2.79 20.51
C PRO A 166 0.00 3.33 21.81
N SER A 167 -1.32 3.38 21.86
CA SER A 167 -2.14 3.57 23.06
C SER A 167 -2.73 2.24 23.52
N ARG A 168 -3.32 2.21 24.72
CA ARG A 168 -4.06 1.04 25.21
C ARG A 168 -5.26 0.65 24.35
N ASP A 169 -5.84 1.61 23.63
CA ASP A 169 -7.02 1.37 22.78
C ASP A 169 -6.63 0.68 21.46
N ASP A 170 -5.33 0.63 21.18
CA ASP A 170 -4.76 -0.06 20.01
C ASP A 170 -4.44 -1.54 20.30
N ASP A 171 -4.69 -2.02 21.51
CA ASP A 171 -4.44 -3.43 21.84
C ASP A 171 -5.32 -4.35 21.00
N ARG A 172 -4.68 -5.30 20.30
CA ARG A 172 -5.30 -6.21 19.31
C ARG A 172 -5.86 -5.51 18.07
N ALA A 173 -5.45 -4.27 17.80
CA ALA A 173 -5.72 -3.63 16.52
C ALA A 173 -4.94 -4.33 15.38
N GLN A 174 -5.34 -4.04 14.14
CA GLN A 174 -4.60 -4.46 12.95
C GLN A 174 -4.16 -3.24 12.15
N LEU A 175 -2.94 -3.31 11.61
CA LEU A 175 -2.35 -2.28 10.76
C LEU A 175 -2.16 -2.82 9.34
N TRP A 176 -2.31 -1.98 8.32
CA TRP A 176 -1.98 -2.32 6.93
C TRP A 176 -1.62 -1.06 6.15
N CYS A 177 -1.02 -1.26 4.98
CA CYS A 177 -0.81 -0.17 4.03
C CYS A 177 -1.50 -0.47 2.70
N SER A 178 -2.02 0.57 2.06
CA SER A 178 -2.50 0.52 0.68
C SER A 178 -1.51 1.24 -0.24
N ALA A 179 -1.37 0.75 -1.46
CA ALA A 179 -0.57 1.34 -2.53
C ALA A 179 -1.52 1.69 -3.68
N MET A 180 -1.81 2.98 -3.85
CA MET A 180 -2.72 3.51 -4.86
C MET A 180 -1.93 4.26 -5.94
N LEU A 181 -2.24 4.01 -7.21
CA LEU A 181 -1.70 4.78 -8.34
C LEU A 181 -2.65 5.91 -8.73
N ASP A 182 -2.20 7.15 -8.57
CA ASP A 182 -2.91 8.35 -9.04
C ASP A 182 -2.50 8.69 -10.49
N LEU A 183 -3.25 8.13 -11.42
CA LEU A 183 -2.98 8.25 -12.86
C LEU A 183 -3.77 9.40 -13.52
N GLY A 184 -4.52 10.18 -12.74
CA GLY A 184 -5.34 11.29 -13.21
C GLY A 184 -6.76 10.89 -13.63
N PRO A 185 -7.53 11.85 -14.17
CA PRO A 185 -8.99 11.74 -14.35
C PRO A 185 -9.45 10.84 -15.51
N GLU A 186 -8.53 10.39 -16.37
CA GLU A 186 -8.85 9.60 -17.56
C GLU A 186 -9.10 8.11 -17.28
N ILE A 187 -8.86 7.66 -16.04
CA ILE A 187 -9.12 6.28 -15.62
C ILE A 187 -10.54 6.13 -15.06
N PRO A 188 -11.28 5.06 -15.42
CA PRO A 188 -12.52 4.68 -14.74
C PRO A 188 -12.30 4.50 -13.24
N GLN A 189 -13.12 5.14 -12.41
CA GLN A 189 -13.09 4.89 -10.96
C GLN A 189 -13.57 3.46 -10.65
N PRO A 190 -12.98 2.76 -9.66
CA PRO A 190 -11.98 3.26 -8.71
C PRO A 190 -10.52 3.19 -9.23
N PRO A 191 -9.62 4.04 -8.70
CA PRO A 191 -8.20 4.01 -9.07
C PRO A 191 -7.55 2.66 -8.73
N PRO A 192 -6.50 2.24 -9.46
CA PRO A 192 -5.80 0.99 -9.20
C PRO A 192 -5.14 1.01 -7.81
N VAL A 193 -5.50 0.02 -6.97
CA VAL A 193 -5.00 -0.10 -5.59
C VAL A 193 -4.62 -1.55 -5.28
N MET A 194 -3.57 -1.72 -4.47
CA MET A 194 -3.21 -3.00 -3.85
C MET A 194 -2.97 -2.79 -2.35
N GLU A 195 -3.51 -3.68 -1.52
CA GLU A 195 -3.35 -3.62 -0.06
C GLU A 195 -2.38 -4.69 0.41
N SER A 196 -1.69 -4.42 1.53
CA SER A 196 -0.95 -5.43 2.27
C SER A 196 -1.88 -6.34 3.06
N ASP A 197 -1.34 -7.48 3.49
CA ASP A 197 -1.92 -8.24 4.58
C ASP A 197 -1.98 -7.40 5.87
N ARG A 198 -2.86 -7.84 6.80
CA ARG A 198 -3.10 -7.19 8.08
C ARG A 198 -2.03 -7.63 9.10
N LEU A 199 -1.34 -6.66 9.69
CA LEU A 199 -0.39 -6.87 10.78
C LEU A 199 -1.11 -6.71 12.12
N ASN A 200 -1.25 -7.82 12.86
CA ASN A 200 -1.81 -7.78 14.22
C ASN A 200 -0.80 -7.19 15.20
N ILE A 201 -1.27 -6.31 16.09
CA ILE A 201 -0.44 -5.71 17.13
C ILE A 201 -0.99 -6.04 18.52
N THR A 202 -0.09 -6.25 19.48
CA THR A 202 -0.41 -6.41 20.91
C THR A 202 0.29 -5.31 21.69
N VAL A 203 -0.41 -4.63 22.59
CA VAL A 203 0.12 -3.49 23.33
C VAL A 203 0.18 -3.78 24.83
N LEU A 204 1.38 -3.76 25.39
CA LEU A 204 1.62 -3.80 26.82
C LEU A 204 1.47 -2.40 27.41
N TYR A 205 0.50 -2.23 28.30
CA TYR A 205 0.26 -0.97 29.02
C TYR A 205 0.31 -1.19 30.53
N LYS A 206 0.67 -0.12 31.26
CA LYS A 206 0.63 -0.14 32.73
C LYS A 206 -0.82 -0.14 33.17
N ARG A 207 -1.12 -0.97 34.17
CA ARG A 207 -2.46 -1.09 34.73
C ARG A 207 -2.87 0.22 35.42
N GLN A 208 -4.05 0.73 35.07
CA GLN A 208 -4.62 1.87 35.78
C GLN A 208 -5.34 1.37 37.04
N ILE A 209 -4.80 1.72 38.20
CA ILE A 209 -5.48 1.50 39.48
C ILE A 209 -6.46 2.66 39.66
N THR A 210 -7.74 2.41 39.39
CA THR A 210 -8.79 3.38 39.71
C THR A 210 -9.11 3.26 41.19
N MET A 211 -8.52 4.11 42.03
CA MET A 211 -8.96 4.21 43.42
C MET A 211 -10.35 4.85 43.44
N SER A 212 -11.30 4.19 44.10
CA SER A 212 -12.65 4.73 44.32
C SER A 212 -12.60 6.08 45.05
N PRO A 213 -13.49 7.04 44.75
CA PRO A 213 -13.46 8.39 45.30
C PRO A 213 -13.58 8.49 46.84
N GLY A 214 -13.79 7.38 47.55
CA GLY A 214 -13.77 7.32 49.02
C GLY A 214 -12.39 7.25 49.67
N CYS A 215 -11.28 7.24 48.93
CA CYS A 215 -9.92 7.13 49.48
C CYS A 215 -9.17 8.47 49.66
N PHE A 216 -9.74 9.60 49.26
CA PHE A 216 -9.11 10.91 49.45
C PHE A 216 -9.60 11.55 50.74
N SER A 217 -8.85 11.31 51.83
CA SER A 217 -9.00 11.86 53.18
C SER A 217 -10.25 11.44 53.96
N MET A 218 -10.11 10.40 54.79
CA MET A 218 -11.07 10.11 55.86
C MET A 218 -10.44 10.56 57.19
N ARG A 219 -11.10 11.47 57.91
CA ARG A 219 -10.72 11.79 59.31
C ARG A 219 -11.25 10.63 60.17
N ILE A 220 -10.35 9.96 60.88
CA ILE A 220 -10.68 8.79 61.71
C ILE A 220 -10.51 9.20 63.16
N THR A 221 -11.50 8.87 64.00
CA THR A 221 -11.47 9.08 65.44
C THR A 221 -11.03 7.80 66.15
N GLU A 222 -10.42 7.92 67.34
CA GLU A 222 -9.98 6.75 68.12
C GLU A 222 -11.20 5.88 68.47
N GLY A 223 -11.24 4.65 67.94
CA GLY A 223 -12.36 3.70 68.10
C GLY A 223 -13.07 3.28 66.80
N ASP A 224 -12.81 3.95 65.68
CA ASP A 224 -13.45 3.64 64.39
C ASP A 224 -12.77 2.47 63.65
N THR A 225 -13.55 1.55 63.07
CA THR A 225 -13.04 0.48 62.20
C THR A 225 -13.03 0.93 60.74
N LEU A 226 -11.83 1.12 60.17
CA LEU A 226 -11.66 1.52 58.77
C LEU A 226 -11.71 0.30 57.83
N SER A 227 -12.57 0.33 56.82
CA SER A 227 -12.63 -0.68 55.75
C SER A 227 -12.29 -0.05 54.40
N LEU A 228 -11.16 -0.47 53.81
CA LEU A 228 -10.70 0.00 52.50
C LEU A 228 -11.00 -1.09 51.47
N ASN A 229 -11.89 -0.80 50.53
CA ASN A 229 -12.19 -1.69 49.42
C ASN A 229 -11.44 -1.24 48.16
N CYS A 230 -10.47 -2.02 47.70
CA CYS A 230 -9.79 -1.81 46.42
C CYS A 230 -10.27 -2.86 45.42
N SER A 231 -11.01 -2.44 44.40
CA SER A 231 -11.34 -3.31 43.26
C SER A 231 -10.35 -3.09 42.12
N ALA A 232 -9.70 -4.17 41.66
CA ALA A 232 -8.84 -4.14 40.50
C ALA A 232 -9.43 -5.05 39.41
N ASN A 233 -9.81 -4.48 38.25
CA ASN A 233 -10.31 -5.27 37.12
C ASN A 233 -9.13 -5.97 36.45
N VAL A 234 -8.99 -7.29 36.63
CA VAL A 234 -7.87 -8.08 36.08
C VAL A 234 -8.37 -8.72 34.79
N ASP A 235 -7.73 -8.43 33.66
CA ASP A 235 -7.91 -9.26 32.47
C ASP A 235 -6.99 -10.49 32.62
N TYR A 236 -7.57 -11.60 33.09
CA TYR A 236 -6.83 -12.83 33.36
C TYR A 236 -6.52 -13.63 32.10
N LEU A 237 -7.04 -13.25 30.92
CA LEU A 237 -6.88 -14.00 29.68
C LEU A 237 -5.42 -14.38 29.34
N PRO A 238 -4.43 -13.46 29.35
CA PRO A 238 -3.05 -13.81 29.04
C PRO A 238 -2.36 -14.67 30.11
N ILE A 239 -2.78 -14.56 31.38
CA ILE A 239 -2.21 -15.33 32.49
C ILE A 239 -2.77 -16.77 32.48
N ILE A 240 -4.08 -16.92 32.24
CA ILE A 240 -4.76 -18.21 32.19
C ILE A 240 -4.26 -19.04 31.00
N THR A 241 -4.08 -18.43 29.82
CA THR A 241 -3.55 -19.14 28.64
C THR A 241 -2.12 -19.63 28.87
N GLY A 242 -1.26 -18.80 29.48
CA GLY A 242 0.10 -19.20 29.84
C GLY A 242 0.13 -20.36 30.85
N LEU A 243 -0.67 -20.30 31.92
CA LEU A 243 -0.73 -21.37 32.92
C LEU A 243 -1.30 -22.66 32.34
N ALA A 244 -2.33 -22.59 31.50
CA ALA A 244 -2.89 -23.77 30.85
C ALA A 244 -1.85 -24.47 29.95
N ALA A 245 -1.08 -23.71 29.17
CA ALA A 245 -0.02 -24.28 28.33
C ALA A 245 1.07 -24.99 29.15
N VAL A 246 1.49 -24.39 30.27
CA VAL A 246 2.48 -24.99 31.18
C VAL A 246 1.94 -26.28 31.82
N VAL A 247 0.69 -26.29 32.28
CA VAL A 247 0.06 -27.48 32.86
C VAL A 247 -0.07 -28.59 31.82
N ILE A 248 -0.48 -28.28 30.59
CA ILE A 248 -0.58 -29.26 29.50
C ILE A 248 0.81 -29.85 29.20
N LEU A 249 1.86 -29.04 29.11
CA LEU A 249 3.23 -29.53 28.90
C LEU A 249 3.72 -30.43 30.05
N LEU A 250 3.41 -30.09 31.30
CA LEU A 250 3.75 -30.94 32.45
C LEU A 250 3.01 -32.27 32.43
N VAL A 251 1.71 -32.26 32.09
CA VAL A 251 0.92 -33.49 31.97
C VAL A 251 1.46 -34.38 30.85
N VAL A 252 1.73 -33.81 29.66
CA VAL A 252 2.28 -34.55 28.51
C VAL A 252 3.66 -35.12 28.84
N SER A 253 4.55 -34.35 29.47
CA SER A 253 5.87 -34.84 29.87
C SER A 253 5.79 -35.95 30.93
N CYS A 254 4.87 -35.87 31.89
CA CYS A 254 4.60 -36.95 32.85
C CYS A 254 4.07 -38.23 32.17
N PHE A 255 3.18 -38.10 31.18
CA PHE A 255 2.69 -39.25 30.41
C PHE A 255 3.79 -39.90 29.56
N ILE A 256 4.62 -39.10 28.90
CA ILE A 256 5.78 -39.58 28.13
C ILE A 256 6.77 -40.28 29.05
N TYR A 257 7.10 -39.68 30.19
CA TYR A 257 8.02 -40.26 31.18
C TYR A 257 7.48 -41.58 31.75
N SER A 258 6.19 -41.63 32.10
CA SER A 258 5.55 -42.85 32.62
C SER A 258 5.53 -43.97 31.56
N SER A 259 5.26 -43.62 30.30
CA SER A 259 5.28 -44.57 29.19
C SER A 259 6.69 -45.07 28.89
N TYR A 260 7.69 -44.20 28.97
CA TYR A 260 9.11 -44.55 28.84
C TYR A 260 9.57 -45.51 29.96
N CYS A 261 9.23 -45.19 31.22
CA CYS A 261 9.54 -46.03 32.37
C CYS A 261 8.84 -47.40 32.28
N LYS A 262 7.58 -47.43 31.82
CA LYS A 262 6.83 -48.68 31.60
C LYS A 262 7.45 -49.56 30.51
N HIS A 263 7.90 -48.96 29.41
CA HIS A 263 8.58 -49.70 28.34
C HIS A 263 9.97 -50.22 28.76
N ARG A 264 10.71 -49.48 29.59
CA ARG A 264 12.04 -49.90 30.08
C ARG A 264 11.97 -50.93 31.21
N GLY A 265 10.86 -50.99 31.95
CA GLY A 265 10.61 -51.99 33.00
C GLY A 265 10.11 -53.35 32.49
N MET A 266 9.81 -53.51 31.20
CA MET A 266 9.40 -54.78 30.58
C MET A 266 10.54 -55.50 29.84
N GLY A 267 11.77 -55.02 29.98
CA GLY A 267 12.97 -55.58 29.36
C GLY A 267 13.95 -56.17 30.38
N HIS A 268 13.47 -57.03 31.27
CA HIS A 268 14.33 -57.89 32.09
C HIS A 268 13.74 -59.27 32.30
#